data_AF-A0A223KKK3-F1
#
_entry.id   AF-A0A223KKK3-F1
#
_cell.length_a   1.000
_cell.length_b   1.000
_cell.length_c   1.000
_cell.angle_alpha   90.00
_cell.angle_beta   90.00
_cell.angle_gamma   90.00
#
_symmetry.space_group_name_H-M   'P 1'
#
loop_
_entity.id
_entity.type
_entity.pdbx_description
1 polymer ?
#
loop_
_entity_poly.entity_id
_entity_poly.type
_entity_poly.pdbx_seq_one_letter_code
_entity_poly.pdbx_strand_id
1 'polypeptide(L)'
;MKRTVIGGFIMLGGLLTTLTIILCGTIYAIHITAWSGKSKLWHAIFGAKQFGNEVVQSLFLGFPFILGVIFTLIGLVILGIEYYKTIEKQG
;
A
#
# COMPACT_ATOMS: atom_id res chain seq x y z
N MET A 1 6.94 -1.76 -25.19
CA MET A 1 8.14 -2.17 -24.41
C MET A 1 8.57 -1.15 -23.36
N LYS A 2 9.06 0.06 -23.70
CA LYS A 2 9.48 1.05 -22.66
C LYS A 2 8.38 1.37 -21.62
N ARG A 3 7.14 1.55 -22.09
CA ARG A 3 5.96 1.80 -21.23
C ARG A 3 5.59 0.61 -20.37
N THR A 4 5.68 -0.60 -20.92
CA THR A 4 5.48 -1.86 -20.19
C THR A 4 6.47 -2.00 -19.03
N VAL A 5 7.75 -1.70 -19.28
CA VAL A 5 8.79 -1.75 -18.24
C VAL A 5 8.53 -0.71 -17.15
N ILE A 6 8.22 0.54 -17.51
CA ILE A 6 7.88 1.60 -16.55
C ILE A 6 6.65 1.22 -15.71
N GLY A 7 5.57 0.77 -16.36
CA GLY A 7 4.35 0.31 -15.69
C GLY A 7 4.63 -0.84 -14.73
N GLY A 8 5.49 -1.78 -15.13
CA GLY A 8 5.94 -2.89 -14.29
C GLY A 8 6.69 -2.42 -13.04
N PHE A 9 7.67 -1.53 -13.18
CA PHE A 9 8.41 -0.99 -12.02
C PHE A 9 7.51 -0.21 -11.07
N ILE A 10 6.60 0.62 -11.60
CA ILE A 10 5.65 1.39 -10.77
C ILE A 10 4.69 0.44 -10.04
N MET A 11 4.15 -0.56 -10.74
CA MET A 11 3.21 -1.52 -10.14
C MET A 11 3.89 -2.34 -9.04
N LEU A 12 5.04 -2.94 -9.35
CA LEU A 12 5.78 -3.81 -8.42
C LEU A 12 6.34 -3.00 -7.25
N GLY A 13 6.84 -1.79 -7.48
CA GLY A 13 7.30 -0.89 -6.43
C GLY A 13 6.17 -0.59 -5.44
N GLY A 14 5.01 -0.12 -5.94
CA GLY A 14 3.84 0.14 -5.10
C GLY A 14 3.35 -1.11 -4.36
N LEU A 15 3.37 -2.27 -5.03
CA LEU A 15 2.91 -3.54 -4.46
C LEU A 15 3.82 -3.97 -3.31
N LEU A 16 5.13 -3.97 -3.53
CA LEU A 16 6.12 -4.34 -2.52
C LEU A 16 6.07 -3.38 -1.32
N THR A 17 5.92 -2.07 -1.54
CA THR A 17 5.72 -1.11 -0.45
C THR A 17 4.47 -1.45 0.37
N THR A 18 3.35 -1.70 -0.29
CA THR A 18 2.07 -2.01 0.37
C THR A 18 2.16 -3.30 1.18
N LEU A 19 2.70 -4.37 0.59
CA LEU A 19 2.88 -5.66 1.26
C LEU A 19 3.85 -5.58 2.44
N THR A 20 4.95 -4.84 2.29
CA THR A 20 5.92 -4.62 3.37
C THR A 20 5.26 -3.90 4.55
N ILE A 21 4.45 -2.88 4.29
CA ILE A 21 3.73 -2.15 5.35
C ILE A 21 2.70 -3.04 6.05
N ILE A 22 1.99 -3.89 5.30
CA ILE A 22 1.06 -4.87 5.89
C ILE A 22 1.83 -5.85 6.80
N LEU A 23 2.99 -6.35 6.35
CA LEU A 23 3.83 -7.23 7.15
C LEU A 23 4.35 -6.54 8.42
N CYS A 24 4.90 -5.33 8.30
CA CYS A 24 5.34 -4.53 9.44
C CYS A 24 4.18 -4.26 10.41
N GLY A 25 3.02 -3.87 9.90
CA GLY A 25 1.82 -3.65 10.70
C GLY A 25 1.36 -4.90 11.42
N THR A 26 1.44 -6.07 10.78
CA THR A 26 1.06 -7.35 11.38
C THR A 26 2.00 -7.76 12.50
N ILE A 27 3.32 -7.64 12.27
CA ILE A 27 4.34 -7.93 13.28
C ILE A 27 4.23 -6.95 14.45
N TYR A 28 4.01 -5.66 14.19
CA TYR A 28 3.84 -4.68 15.24
C TYR A 28 2.52 -4.89 16.00
N ALA A 29 1.46 -5.33 15.32
CA ALA A 29 0.16 -5.58 15.91
C ALA A 29 0.19 -6.60 17.06
N ILE A 30 1.15 -7.54 17.09
CA ILE A 30 1.25 -8.49 18.20
C ILE A 30 1.78 -7.85 19.49
N HIS A 31 2.51 -6.73 19.40
CA HIS A 31 3.16 -6.06 20.53
C HIS A 31 2.32 -4.95 21.16
N ILE A 32 1.30 -4.48 20.45
CA ILE A 32 0.42 -3.41 20.96
C ILE A 32 -0.61 -3.96 21.95
N THR A 33 -0.73 -3.28 23.08
CA THR A 33 -1.59 -3.66 24.22
C THR A 33 -2.80 -2.73 24.34
N ALA A 34 -2.69 -1.50 23.84
CA ALA A 34 -3.78 -0.55 23.75
C ALA A 34 -4.13 -0.31 22.27
N TRP A 35 -5.36 -0.64 21.88
CA TRP A 35 -5.91 -0.29 20.57
C TRP A 35 -7.37 0.13 20.71
N SER A 36 -7.80 0.99 19.80
CA SER A 36 -9.22 1.36 19.67
C SER A 36 -9.68 1.14 18.23
N GLY A 37 -10.90 0.63 18.05
CA GLY A 37 -11.53 0.42 16.75
C GLY A 37 -11.60 -1.05 16.32
N LYS A 38 -12.04 -1.28 15.06
CA LYS A 38 -12.41 -2.62 14.56
C LYS A 38 -11.22 -3.52 14.20
N SER A 39 -10.05 -2.97 13.92
CA SER A 39 -8.89 -3.75 13.46
C SER A 39 -7.59 -3.26 14.09
N LYS A 40 -6.92 -4.19 14.77
CA LYS A 40 -5.62 -3.99 15.39
C LYS A 40 -4.53 -3.67 14.36
N LEU A 41 -4.57 -4.32 13.20
CA LEU A 41 -3.67 -4.06 12.07
C LEU A 41 -3.84 -2.64 11.52
N TRP A 42 -5.08 -2.21 11.29
CA TRP A 42 -5.32 -0.87 10.75
C TRP A 42 -4.99 0.22 11.78
N HIS A 43 -5.21 -0.04 13.07
CA HIS A 43 -4.72 0.83 14.13
C HIS A 43 -3.18 0.92 14.14
N ALA A 44 -2.47 -0.21 13.99
CA ALA A 44 -1.02 -0.23 13.90
C ALA A 44 -0.49 0.57 12.69
N ILE A 45 -1.17 0.53 11.54
CA ILE A 45 -0.72 1.23 10.32
C ILE A 45 -1.11 2.72 10.32
N PHE A 46 -2.35 3.05 10.67
CA PHE A 46 -2.91 4.41 10.53
C PHE A 46 -2.97 5.21 11.83
N GLY A 47 -2.90 4.53 12.97
CA GLY A 47 -3.06 5.15 14.28
C GLY A 47 -4.52 5.44 14.63
N ALA A 48 -4.71 6.06 15.79
CA ALA A 48 -5.99 6.64 16.20
C ALA A 48 -5.87 8.16 16.30
N LYS A 49 -7.03 8.84 16.39
CA LYS A 49 -7.05 10.29 16.65
C LYS A 49 -6.39 10.56 18.00
N GLN A 50 -5.33 11.37 17.98
CA GLN A 50 -4.66 11.84 19.19
C GLN A 50 -5.45 13.00 19.78
N PHE A 51 -5.92 12.85 21.02
CA PHE A 51 -6.41 13.96 21.82
C PHE A 51 -5.40 14.19 22.96
N GLY A 52 -4.55 15.22 22.84
CA GLY A 52 -3.56 15.58 23.86
C GLY A 52 -2.29 14.69 23.88
N ASN A 53 -1.85 14.28 25.08
CA ASN A 53 -0.56 13.62 25.36
C ASN A 53 -0.61 12.08 25.36
N GLU A 54 -1.54 11.46 24.63
CA GLU A 54 -1.66 10.00 24.61
C GLU A 54 -0.52 9.33 23.81
N VAL A 55 0.09 8.32 24.42
CA VAL A 55 1.10 7.47 23.76
C VAL A 55 0.39 6.54 22.77
N VAL A 56 0.40 6.92 21.50
CA VAL A 56 -0.20 6.10 20.44
C VAL A 56 0.78 5.01 20.02
N GLN A 57 0.35 3.76 20.19
CA GLN A 57 1.10 2.61 19.71
C GLN A 57 0.76 2.35 18.22
N SER A 58 1.36 3.15 17.33
CA SER A 58 1.19 3.06 15.88
C SER A 58 2.51 3.30 15.14
N LEU A 59 2.64 2.71 13.96
CA LEU A 59 3.75 2.94 13.04
C LEU A 59 3.57 4.20 12.19
N PHE A 60 2.35 4.77 12.13
CA PHE A 60 2.02 5.95 11.31
C PHE A 60 2.40 5.81 9.82
N LEU A 61 2.34 4.59 9.29
CA LEU A 61 2.66 4.27 7.90
C LEU A 61 1.44 4.40 6.96
N GLY A 62 0.36 5.03 7.41
CA GLY A 62 -0.86 5.21 6.62
C GLY A 62 -0.63 5.99 5.31
N PHE A 63 0.16 7.07 5.35
CA PHE A 63 0.49 7.84 4.16
C PHE A 63 1.31 7.03 3.13
N PRO A 64 2.45 6.41 3.49
CA PRO A 64 3.20 5.59 2.54
C PRO A 64 2.41 4.35 2.07
N PHE A 65 1.49 3.81 2.89
CA PHE A 65 0.58 2.75 2.46
C PHE A 65 -0.35 3.20 1.32
N ILE A 66 -0.98 4.36 1.47
CA ILE A 66 -1.87 4.91 0.43
C ILE A 66 -1.08 5.19 -0.86
N LEU A 67 0.13 5.75 -0.76
CA LEU A 67 0.99 5.96 -1.93
C LEU A 67 1.35 4.64 -2.63
N GLY A 68 1.68 3.60 -1.85
CA GLY A 68 1.94 2.25 -2.38
C GLY A 68 0.77 1.72 -3.20
N VAL A 69 -0.45 1.80 -2.66
CA VAL A 69 -1.68 1.39 -3.36
C VAL A 69 -1.91 2.19 -4.63
N ILE A 70 -1.74 3.51 -4.58
CA ILE A 70 -1.89 4.39 -5.76
C ILE A 70 -0.90 3.99 -6.85
N PHE A 71 0.37 3.77 -6.51
CA PHE A 71 1.38 3.33 -7.48
C PHE A 71 1.06 1.96 -8.07
N THR A 72 0.58 1.01 -7.26
CA THR A 72 0.13 -0.29 -7.79
C THR A 72 -0.98 -0.11 -8.83
N LEU A 73 -2.00 0.69 -8.54
CA LEU A 73 -3.13 0.93 -9.43
C LEU A 73 -2.69 1.65 -10.72
N ILE A 74 -1.87 2.69 -10.62
CA ILE A 74 -1.35 3.41 -11.80
C ILE A 74 -0.52 2.48 -12.68
N GLY A 75 0.39 1.70 -12.08
CA GLY A 75 1.19 0.74 -12.82
C GLY A 75 0.34 -0.31 -13.53
N LEU A 76 -0.70 -0.81 -12.86
CA LEU A 76 -1.65 -1.78 -13.42
C LEU A 76 -2.44 -1.19 -14.60
N VAL A 77 -2.91 0.05 -14.49
CA VAL A 77 -3.59 0.75 -15.59
C VAL A 77 -2.67 0.90 -16.81
N ILE A 78 -1.42 1.30 -16.61
CA ILE A 78 -0.43 1.42 -17.70
C ILE A 78 -0.24 0.07 -18.40
N LEU A 79 -0.05 -1.01 -17.62
CA LEU A 79 0.12 -2.36 -18.15
C LEU A 79 -1.13 -2.86 -18.87
N GLY A 80 -2.32 -2.61 -18.33
CA GLY A 80 -3.60 -3.01 -18.93
C GLY A 80 -3.84 -2.33 -20.27
N ILE A 81 -3.55 -1.03 -20.40
CA ILE A 81 -3.66 -0.30 -21.66
C ILE A 81 -2.66 -0.84 -22.70
N GLU A 82 -1.40 -1.10 -22.30
CA GLU A 82 -0.40 -1.66 -23.21
C GLU A 82 -0.77 -3.09 -23.65
N TYR A 83 -1.36 -3.88 -22.74
CA TYR A 83 -1.85 -5.22 -23.04
C TYR A 83 -3.00 -5.19 -24.06
N TYR A 84 -4.00 -4.34 -23.84
CA TYR A 84 -5.13 -4.16 -24.77
C TYR A 84 -4.65 -3.75 -26.17
N LYS A 85 -3.76 -2.75 -26.27
CA LYS A 85 -3.19 -2.31 -27.55
C LYS A 85 -2.39 -3.39 -28.26
N THR A 86 -1.78 -4.30 -27.50
CA THR A 86 -1.03 -5.41 -28.08
C THR A 86 -1.99 -6.42 -28.71
N ILE A 87 -3.11 -6.71 -28.06
CA ILE A 87 -4.16 -7.59 -28.60
C ILE A 87 -4.81 -6.97 -29.83
N GLU A 88 -5.21 -5.69 -29.77
CA GLU A 88 -5.86 -4.99 -30.88
C GLU A 88 -5.00 -4.97 -32.16
N LYS A 89 -3.68 -4.87 -32.04
CA LYS A 89 -2.76 -4.89 -33.18
C LYS A 89 -2.51 -6.27 -33.79
N GLN A 90 -2.92 -7.33 -33.10
CA GLN A 90 -2.72 -8.72 -33.54
C GLN A 90 -3.99 -9.35 -34.14
N GLY A 91 -5.15 -8.71 -33.99
CA GLY A 91 -6.42 -9.08 -34.65
C GLY A 91 -6.63 -8.30 -35.94
#